data_AF-N8UM33-F1
#
_entry.id   AF-N8UM33-F1
#
_cell.length_a   1.000
_cell.length_b   1.000
_cell.length_c   1.000
_cell.angle_alpha   90.00
_cell.angle_beta   90.00
_cell.angle_gamma   90.00
#
_symmetry.space_group_name_H-M   'P 1'
#
loop_
_entity.id
_entity.type
_entity.pdbx_description
1 polymer ?
#
loop_
_entity_poly.entity_id
_entity_poly.type
_entity_poly.pdbx_seq_one_letter_code
_entity_poly.pdbx_strand_id
1 'polypeptide(L)'
;MQNDSNVQTAEAEISKYHCKCGGLILPDFDLFKVGQQVNCMEETVKPFGDGRAAVRQKAFVGSIISIDGDVFEIVGNRKTYHFERGEFTPLNAPGPIEYFRIGKCRCELDQEQ
;
A
#
# COMPACT_ATOMS: atom_id res chain seq x y z
N MET A 1 -29.54 -19.05 -1.39
CA MET A 1 -28.65 -18.97 -0.21
C MET A 1 -27.23 -19.18 -0.71
N GLN A 2 -26.52 -18.11 -1.05
CA GLN A 2 -25.19 -18.16 -1.68
C GLN A 2 -24.18 -17.48 -0.77
N ASN A 3 -23.22 -18.28 -0.29
CA ASN A 3 -21.84 -17.97 0.09
C ASN A 3 -21.57 -16.89 1.16
N ASP A 4 -21.99 -17.14 2.40
CA ASP A 4 -21.58 -16.35 3.57
C ASP A 4 -20.11 -16.59 3.99
N SER A 5 -19.51 -17.74 3.62
CA SER A 5 -18.14 -18.09 4.02
C SER A 5 -17.04 -17.19 3.42
N ASN A 6 -17.29 -16.57 2.26
CA ASN A 6 -16.29 -15.74 1.58
C ASN A 6 -16.34 -14.27 2.04
N VAL A 7 -17.48 -13.84 2.58
CA VAL A 7 -17.69 -12.47 3.10
C VAL A 7 -17.05 -12.31 4.47
N GLN A 8 -17.20 -13.31 5.35
CA GLN A 8 -16.64 -13.30 6.70
C GLN A 8 -15.10 -13.22 6.73
N THR A 9 -14.44 -13.83 5.74
CA THR A 9 -12.97 -13.87 5.64
C THR A 9 -12.41 -12.52 5.13
N ALA A 10 -13.15 -11.83 4.26
CA ALA A 10 -12.78 -10.50 3.77
C ALA A 10 -12.97 -9.41 4.84
N GLU A 11 -14.03 -9.48 5.66
CA GLU A 11 -14.26 -8.52 6.75
C GLU A 11 -13.19 -8.60 7.86
N ALA A 12 -12.70 -9.80 8.16
CA ALA A 12 -11.62 -10.01 9.13
C ALA A 12 -10.27 -9.44 8.65
N GLU A 13 -9.99 -9.48 7.34
CA GLU A 13 -8.78 -8.86 6.77
C GLU A 13 -8.89 -7.33 6.67
N ILE A 14 -10.08 -6.79 6.36
CA ILE A 14 -10.35 -5.34 6.36
C ILE A 14 -10.11 -4.74 7.76
N SER A 15 -10.54 -5.44 8.81
CA SER A 15 -10.37 -5.01 10.21
C SER A 15 -8.90 -4.78 10.61
N LYS A 16 -7.94 -5.53 10.06
CA LYS A 16 -6.53 -5.45 10.46
C LYS A 16 -5.87 -4.11 10.07
N TYR A 17 -6.32 -3.49 8.98
CA TYR A 17 -5.68 -2.29 8.43
C TYR A 17 -6.49 -1.01 8.64
N HIS A 18 -7.68 -1.07 9.24
CA HIS A 18 -8.52 0.11 9.48
C HIS A 18 -8.61 0.44 10.97
N CYS A 19 -8.54 1.72 11.35
CA CYS A 19 -8.99 2.16 12.68
C CYS A 19 -10.52 2.25 12.71
N LYS A 20 -11.06 2.24 13.94
CA LYS A 20 -12.45 2.61 14.20
C LYS A 20 -12.80 4.04 13.77
N CYS A 21 -11.79 4.91 13.64
CA CYS A 21 -11.89 6.29 13.18
C CYS A 21 -11.99 6.46 11.65
N GLY A 22 -12.00 5.37 10.88
CA GLY A 22 -12.15 5.40 9.42
C GLY A 22 -10.87 5.58 8.58
N GLY A 23 -9.71 5.78 9.20
CA GLY A 23 -8.40 5.81 8.54
C GLY A 23 -7.70 4.44 8.49
N LEU A 24 -6.57 4.38 7.77
CA LEU A 24 -5.72 3.18 7.63
C LEU A 24 -4.51 3.15 8.58
N ILE A 25 -4.24 2.00 9.17
CA ILE A 25 -3.12 1.77 10.07
C ILE A 25 -1.87 1.63 9.21
N LEU A 26 -0.88 2.51 9.41
CA LEU A 26 0.38 2.43 8.65
C LEU A 26 1.10 1.10 8.90
N PRO A 27 1.66 0.47 7.85
CA PRO A 27 2.51 -0.70 8.03
C PRO A 27 3.69 -0.38 8.94
N ASP A 28 4.05 -1.34 9.79
CA ASP A 28 5.34 -1.31 10.48
C ASP A 28 6.42 -1.76 9.48
N PHE A 29 7.17 -0.78 8.96
CA PHE A 29 8.15 -1.02 7.91
C PHE A 29 9.38 -1.78 8.40
N ASP A 30 9.65 -1.78 9.71
CA ASP A 30 10.81 -2.47 10.28
C ASP A 30 10.57 -3.99 10.40
N LEU A 31 9.34 -4.46 10.17
CA LEU A 31 8.99 -5.88 10.14
C LEU A 31 9.18 -6.54 8.77
N PHE A 32 9.43 -5.76 7.71
CA PHE A 32 9.66 -6.31 6.38
C PHE A 32 10.99 -7.07 6.30
N LYS A 33 10.99 -8.14 5.48
CA LYS A 33 12.18 -8.99 5.29
C LYS A 33 12.44 -9.24 3.82
N VAL A 34 13.71 -9.43 3.48
CA VAL A 34 14.12 -9.95 2.18
C VAL A 34 13.38 -11.27 1.90
N GLY A 35 12.88 -11.43 0.68
CA GLY A 35 12.05 -12.55 0.22
C GLY A 35 10.55 -12.36 0.42
N GLN A 36 10.10 -11.36 1.19
CA GLN A 36 8.69 -11.10 1.41
C GLN A 36 8.01 -10.49 0.17
N GLN A 37 6.76 -10.89 -0.08
CA GLN A 37 5.92 -10.31 -1.13
C GLN A 37 5.16 -9.08 -0.63
N VAL A 38 5.06 -8.08 -1.49
CA VAL A 38 4.45 -6.77 -1.19
C VAL A 38 3.67 -6.22 -2.39
N ASN A 39 2.66 -5.40 -2.10
CA ASN A 39 1.89 -4.65 -3.08
C ASN A 39 2.61 -3.36 -3.45
N CYS A 40 2.91 -3.20 -4.73
CA CYS A 40 3.64 -2.07 -5.27
C CYS A 40 2.78 -1.29 -6.26
N MET A 41 3.11 -0.01 -6.47
CA MET A 41 2.50 0.83 -7.49
C MET A 41 3.61 1.45 -8.37
N GLU A 42 3.65 1.10 -9.65
CA GLU A 42 4.50 1.78 -10.63
C GLU A 42 3.74 3.01 -11.15
N GLU A 43 4.26 4.20 -10.89
CA GLU A 43 3.76 5.44 -11.47
C GLU A 43 4.62 5.88 -12.65
N THR A 44 3.98 6.20 -13.77
CA THR A 44 4.62 6.82 -14.93
C THR A 44 3.96 8.16 -15.21
N VAL A 45 4.75 9.23 -15.13
CA VAL A 45 4.29 10.60 -15.43
C VAL A 45 4.83 11.00 -16.80
N LYS A 46 3.93 11.38 -17.72
CA LYS A 46 4.28 11.90 -19.05
C LYS A 46 3.76 13.33 -19.21
N PRO A 47 4.63 14.34 -19.35
CA PRO A 47 4.18 15.71 -19.57
C PRO A 47 3.51 15.85 -20.94
N PHE A 48 2.44 16.64 -21.02
CA PHE A 48 1.72 16.94 -22.26
C PHE A 48 1.91 18.40 -22.74
N GLY A 49 2.55 19.25 -21.95
CA GLY A 49 2.60 20.71 -22.18
C GLY A 49 1.51 21.46 -21.40
N ASP A 50 1.62 22.79 -21.32
CA ASP A 50 0.70 23.69 -20.62
C ASP A 50 0.48 23.37 -19.13
N GLY A 51 1.50 22.83 -18.45
CA GLY A 51 1.40 22.42 -17.05
C GLY A 51 0.58 21.15 -16.81
N ARG A 52 0.21 20.40 -17.85
CA ARG A 52 -0.54 19.15 -17.75
C ARG A 52 0.37 17.92 -17.90
N ALA A 53 0.00 16.83 -17.24
CA ALA A 53 0.66 15.54 -17.35
C ALA A 53 -0.35 14.38 -17.40
N ALA A 54 -0.03 13.33 -18.15
CA ALA A 54 -0.63 12.01 -17.98
C ALA A 54 0.06 11.32 -16.82
N VAL A 55 -0.74 10.82 -15.89
CA VAL A 55 -0.26 9.90 -14.85
C VAL A 55 -0.85 8.54 -15.15
N ARG A 56 0.02 7.53 -15.28
CA ARG A 56 -0.38 6.12 -15.37
C ARG A 56 0.14 5.40 -14.15
N GLN A 57 -0.78 4.87 -13.36
CA GLN A 57 -0.48 4.06 -12.18
C GLN A 57 -0.80 2.60 -12.48
N LYS A 58 0.13 1.70 -12.17
CA LYS A 58 -0.04 0.25 -12.36
C LYS A 58 0.36 -0.50 -11.10
N ALA A 59 -0.61 -1.16 -10.48
CA ALA A 59 -0.37 -2.03 -9.34
C ALA A 59 0.30 -3.34 -9.79
N PHE A 60 1.20 -3.87 -8.96
CA PHE A 60 1.79 -5.19 -9.13
C PHE A 60 2.26 -5.76 -7.79
N VAL A 61 2.43 -7.09 -7.73
CA VAL A 61 3.07 -7.75 -6.59
C VAL A 61 4.55 -7.91 -6.90
N GLY A 62 5.39 -7.49 -5.95
CA GLY A 62 6.84 -7.65 -6.01
C GLY A 62 7.38 -8.42 -4.82
N SER A 63 8.65 -8.82 -4.90
CA SER A 63 9.39 -9.46 -3.80
C SER A 63 10.56 -8.59 -3.38
N ILE A 64 10.72 -8.35 -2.09
CA ILE A 64 11.84 -7.58 -1.53
C ILE A 64 13.13 -8.36 -1.74
N ILE A 65 14.14 -7.75 -2.35
CA ILE A 65 15.45 -8.35 -2.59
C ILE A 65 16.56 -7.69 -1.75
N SER A 66 16.37 -6.44 -1.34
CA SER A 66 17.30 -5.71 -0.46
C SER A 66 16.55 -4.67 0.38
N ILE A 67 17.09 -4.34 1.55
CA ILE A 67 16.61 -3.30 2.45
C ILE A 67 17.84 -2.51 2.92
N ASP A 68 17.89 -1.21 2.61
CA ASP A 68 18.93 -0.29 3.06
C ASP A 68 18.29 0.93 3.74
N GLY A 69 18.17 0.85 5.07
CA GLY A 69 17.48 1.86 5.86
C GLY A 69 16.00 1.99 5.46
N ASP A 70 15.67 3.07 4.77
CA ASP A 70 14.31 3.41 4.33
C ASP A 70 14.04 3.04 2.87
N VAL A 71 15.07 2.56 2.15
CA VAL A 71 14.99 2.19 0.74
C VAL A 71 14.88 0.67 0.61
N PHE A 72 13.88 0.25 -0.15
CA PHE A 72 13.58 -1.14 -0.44
C PHE A 72 13.82 -1.41 -1.92
N GLU A 73 14.67 -2.38 -2.23
CA GLU A 73 14.75 -2.92 -3.59
C GLU A 73 13.74 -4.05 -3.73
N ILE A 74 12.83 -3.90 -4.69
CA ILE A 74 11.76 -4.85 -4.94
C ILE A 74 11.80 -5.29 -6.39
N VAL A 75 11.84 -6.61 -6.62
CA VAL A 75 11.75 -7.18 -7.97
C VAL A 75 10.30 -7.51 -8.30
N GLY A 76 9.85 -7.07 -9.47
CA GLY A 76 8.53 -7.35 -10.00
C GLY A 76 8.49 -7.09 -11.50
N ASN A 77 7.62 -7.76 -12.25
CA ASN A 77 7.52 -7.56 -13.70
C ASN A 77 8.87 -7.66 -14.47
N ARG A 78 9.81 -8.49 -14.00
CA ARG A 78 11.18 -8.65 -14.55
C ARG A 78 12.06 -7.40 -14.45
N LYS A 79 11.75 -6.47 -13.56
CA LYS A 79 12.54 -5.27 -13.27
C LYS A 79 12.77 -5.16 -11.77
N THR A 80 13.83 -4.44 -11.40
CA THR A 80 14.06 -4.00 -10.02
C THR A 80 13.58 -2.57 -9.89
N TYR A 81 12.90 -2.30 -8.79
CA TYR A 81 12.36 -1.00 -8.42
C TYR A 81 12.91 -0.60 -7.05
N HIS A 82 13.11 0.70 -6.86
CA HIS A 82 13.43 1.29 -5.55
C HIS A 82 12.17 1.94 -5.01
N PHE A 83 11.83 1.61 -3.77
CA PHE A 83 10.70 2.19 -3.08
C PHE A 83 11.12 2.70 -1.70
N GLU A 84 10.56 3.84 -1.29
CA GLU A 84 10.64 4.33 0.07
C GLU A 84 9.47 3.81 0.93
N ARG A 85 9.59 4.00 2.25
CA ARG A 85 8.51 3.73 3.19
C ARG A 85 7.23 4.48 2.78
N GLY A 86 6.13 3.75 2.62
CA GLY A 86 4.83 4.30 2.26
C GLY A 86 4.50 4.25 0.77
N GLU A 87 5.45 3.92 -0.10
CA GLU A 87 5.22 3.77 -1.55
C GLU A 87 4.76 2.36 -1.95
N PHE A 88 4.85 1.42 -1.01
CA PHE A 88 4.37 0.04 -1.14
C PHE A 88 3.65 -0.37 0.15
N THR A 89 2.88 -1.45 0.08
CA THR A 89 2.13 -1.96 1.23
C THR A 89 2.29 -3.49 1.36
N PRO A 90 2.01 -4.08 2.53
CA PRO A 90 1.95 -5.54 2.66
C PRO A 90 1.01 -6.17 1.62
N LEU A 91 1.29 -7.40 1.18
CA LEU A 91 0.50 -8.10 0.15
C LEU A 91 -1.02 -8.14 0.44
N ASN A 92 -1.41 -8.25 1.71
CA ASN A 92 -2.82 -8.33 2.10
C ASN A 92 -3.38 -6.99 2.60
N ALA A 93 -2.61 -5.90 2.54
CA ALA A 93 -3.05 -4.58 2.91
C ALA A 93 -3.72 -3.86 1.72
N PRO A 94 -4.55 -2.84 1.98
CA PRO A 94 -4.92 -1.86 0.95
C PRO A 94 -3.67 -1.38 0.20
N GLY A 95 -3.80 -1.10 -1.09
CA GLY A 95 -2.67 -0.67 -1.89
C GLY A 95 -2.20 0.74 -1.52
N PRO A 96 -1.02 1.15 -2.01
CA PRO A 96 -0.48 2.49 -1.72
C PRO A 96 -1.44 3.64 -2.05
N ILE A 97 -2.24 3.48 -3.11
CA ILE A 97 -3.22 4.50 -3.53
C ILE A 97 -4.41 4.60 -2.56
N GLU A 98 -4.83 3.49 -1.94
CA GLU A 98 -5.86 3.51 -0.91
C GLU A 98 -5.38 4.27 0.34
N TYR A 99 -4.10 4.10 0.73
CA TYR A 99 -3.50 4.89 1.81
C TYR A 99 -3.48 6.38 1.51
N PHE A 100 -3.24 6.77 0.25
CA PHE A 100 -3.34 8.16 -0.18
C PHE A 100 -4.79 8.70 -0.11
N ARG A 101 -5.77 7.89 -0.56
CA ARG A 101 -7.18 8.32 -0.66
C ARG A 101 -7.93 8.36 0.66
N ILE A 102 -7.74 7.33 1.50
CA ILE A 102 -8.43 7.20 2.79
C ILE A 102 -7.66 7.97 3.87
N GLY A 103 -6.32 7.99 3.77
CA GLY A 103 -5.45 8.58 4.77
C GLY A 103 -5.19 7.64 5.95
N LYS A 104 -4.19 8.03 6.76
CA LYS A 104 -3.78 7.29 7.96
C LYS A 104 -4.75 7.50 9.12
N CYS A 105 -4.79 6.55 10.05
CA CYS A 105 -5.49 6.71 11.33
C CYS A 105 -5.04 7.98 12.06
N ARG A 106 -6.01 8.71 12.62
CA ARG A 106 -5.80 9.88 13.49
C ARG A 106 -6.84 9.90 14.60
N CYS A 107 -6.99 8.77 15.31
CA CYS A 107 -8.02 8.58 16.34
C CYS A 107 -7.98 9.66 17.43
N GLU A 108 -6.79 10.21 17.69
CA GLU A 108 -6.56 11.30 18.63
C GLU A 108 -7.35 12.58 18.29
N LEU A 109 -7.67 12.82 17.01
CA LEU A 109 -8.48 13.97 16.59
C LEU A 109 -9.97 13.77 16.86
N ASP A 110 -10.44 12.52 16.89
CA ASP A 110 -11.84 12.20 17.24
C ASP A 110 -12.10 12.33 18.75
N GLN A 111 -11.05 12.33 19.59
CA GLN A 111 -11.18 12.51 21.04
C GLN A 111 -11.40 13.97 21.47
N GLU A 112 -11.29 14.92 20.54
CA GLU A 112 -11.53 16.35 20.78
C GLU A 112 -13.00 16.77 20.51
N GLN A 113 -13.93 15.81 20.35
CA GLN A 113 -15.37 16.06 20.17
C GLN A 113 -16.22 15.67 21.40
#